data_AF-A0A5D4TPX3-F1
#
_entry.id   AF-A0A5D4TPX3-F1
#
_cell.length_a   1.000
_cell.length_b   1.000
_cell.length_c   1.000
_cell.angle_alpha   90.00
_cell.angle_beta   90.00
_cell.angle_gamma   90.00
#
_symmetry.space_group_name_H-M   'P 1'
#
loop_
_entity.id
_entity.type
_entity.pdbx_description
1 polymer ?
#
loop_
_entity_poly.entity_id
_entity_poly.type
_entity_poly.pdbx_seq_one_letter_code
_entity_poly.pdbx_strand_id
1 'polypeptide(L)'
;MIIIENGLSSIGLQNLSPVEERIVKALESSPTEYRYRNLGELRFELRMRERFIVNARSMDEGDAKFAAFEHSYFNSTFWIKTPYGYRLRDSKLPSEAIEDIFTNSSAYSFECVTSIVLIYYKSILDTIRTSYFNQLFSPLLVWGHNYDDDMSMVTYEGVDYIPGDVYYFSNPDYDDPIWMGENSVFLEEDQYFGHGVGIMTHDEMIEALNTLRKKDATESAFLLQQVTRLKFSDLYRYA
;
A
#
# COMPACT_ATOMS: atom_id res chain seq x y z
N MET A 1 -8.35 -17.55 -10.48
CA MET A 1 -9.27 -17.56 -11.67
C MET A 1 -10.10 -16.28 -11.72
N ILE A 2 -10.12 -15.59 -12.86
CA ILE A 2 -10.94 -14.37 -13.07
C ILE A 2 -12.35 -14.74 -13.53
N ILE A 3 -13.37 -14.16 -12.91
CA ILE A 3 -14.79 -14.37 -13.23
C ILE A 3 -15.47 -13.03 -13.49
N ILE A 4 -16.05 -12.86 -14.68
CA ILE A 4 -16.86 -11.68 -15.04
C ILE A 4 -18.35 -12.08 -15.01
N GLU A 5 -19.12 -11.52 -14.07
CA GLU A 5 -20.50 -11.96 -13.80
C GLU A 5 -21.45 -11.77 -15.00
N ASN A 6 -21.23 -10.75 -15.82
CA ASN A 6 -22.09 -10.42 -16.97
C ASN A 6 -21.62 -11.04 -18.32
N GLY A 7 -20.82 -12.11 -18.31
CA GLY A 7 -20.80 -13.10 -19.40
C GLY A 7 -20.03 -12.78 -20.68
N LEU A 8 -19.18 -11.75 -20.75
CA LEU A 8 -18.23 -11.62 -21.86
C LEU A 8 -16.89 -12.29 -21.48
N SER A 9 -16.73 -13.52 -21.94
CA SER A 9 -15.48 -14.31 -21.94
C SER A 9 -14.29 -13.47 -22.42
N SER A 10 -13.20 -13.42 -21.63
CA SER A 10 -11.76 -13.17 -21.92
C SER A 10 -11.26 -12.32 -23.11
N ILE A 11 -12.12 -11.73 -23.94
CA ILE A 11 -11.78 -11.08 -25.24
C ILE A 11 -11.55 -9.56 -25.09
N GLY A 12 -11.61 -9.02 -23.87
CA GLY A 12 -11.69 -7.57 -23.66
C GLY A 12 -10.44 -6.84 -23.17
N LEU A 13 -9.38 -7.53 -22.75
CA LEU A 13 -8.18 -6.89 -22.19
C LEU A 13 -7.16 -6.57 -23.30
N GLN A 14 -7.51 -5.61 -24.15
CA GLN A 14 -6.57 -5.02 -25.11
C GLN A 14 -5.83 -3.83 -24.50
N ASN A 15 -4.61 -3.57 -24.99
CA ASN A 15 -3.76 -2.44 -24.59
C ASN A 15 -3.42 -2.41 -23.10
N LEU A 16 -3.10 -3.57 -22.51
CA LEU A 16 -2.57 -3.62 -21.16
C LEU A 16 -1.13 -3.11 -21.14
N SER A 17 -0.75 -2.45 -20.05
CA SER A 17 0.66 -2.22 -19.76
C SER A 17 1.35 -3.55 -19.43
N PRO A 18 2.69 -3.65 -19.54
CA PRO A 18 3.41 -4.84 -19.11
C PRO A 18 3.15 -5.21 -17.63
N VAL A 19 2.91 -4.23 -16.76
CA VAL A 19 2.59 -4.45 -15.34
C VAL A 19 1.19 -5.05 -15.23
N GLU A 20 0.21 -4.49 -15.93
CA GLU A 20 -1.16 -5.02 -15.96
C GLU A 20 -1.21 -6.45 -16.51
N GLU A 21 -0.41 -6.79 -17.54
CA GLU A 21 -0.29 -8.16 -18.05
C GLU A 21 0.22 -9.14 -16.99
N ARG A 22 1.24 -8.74 -16.19
CA ARG A 22 1.74 -9.55 -15.08
C ARG A 22 0.68 -9.74 -14.00
N ILE A 23 -0.07 -8.69 -13.66
CA ILE A 23 -1.16 -8.76 -12.69
C ILE A 23 -2.25 -9.73 -13.18
N VAL A 24 -2.67 -9.64 -14.44
CA VAL A 24 -3.67 -10.55 -15.01
C VAL A 24 -3.20 -12.00 -14.93
N LYS A 25 -1.94 -12.26 -15.32
CA LYS A 25 -1.36 -13.60 -15.23
C LYS A 25 -1.35 -14.13 -13.79
N ALA A 26 -1.04 -13.28 -12.81
CA ALA A 26 -1.07 -13.64 -11.39
C ALA A 26 -2.51 -13.95 -10.90
N LEU A 27 -3.49 -13.12 -11.25
CA LEU A 27 -4.91 -13.34 -10.95
C LEU A 27 -5.47 -14.64 -11.57
N GLU A 28 -5.06 -14.96 -12.80
CA GLU A 28 -5.44 -16.20 -13.49
C GLU A 28 -4.81 -17.43 -12.83
N SER A 29 -3.54 -17.32 -12.40
CA SER A 29 -2.78 -18.42 -11.79
C SER A 29 -3.10 -18.64 -10.32
N SER A 30 -3.65 -17.64 -9.62
CA SER A 30 -4.03 -17.75 -8.22
C SER A 30 -5.18 -18.75 -8.03
N PRO A 31 -5.14 -19.55 -6.94
CA PRO A 31 -6.22 -20.48 -6.58
C PRO A 31 -7.50 -19.76 -6.14
N THR A 32 -7.40 -18.46 -5.83
CA THR A 32 -8.53 -17.61 -5.43
C THR A 32 -9.38 -17.24 -6.65
N GLU A 33 -10.70 -17.20 -6.47
CA GLU A 33 -11.63 -16.66 -7.47
C GLU A 33 -11.75 -15.14 -7.32
N TYR A 34 -11.43 -14.40 -8.37
CA TYR A 34 -11.57 -12.95 -8.44
C TYR A 34 -12.79 -12.60 -9.29
N ARG A 35 -13.83 -12.09 -8.62
CA ARG A 35 -15.15 -11.83 -9.23
C ARG A 35 -15.33 -10.34 -9.50
N TYR A 36 -15.78 -10.03 -10.71
CA TYR A 36 -16.01 -8.66 -11.17
C TYR A 36 -17.39 -8.52 -11.81
N ARG A 37 -18.07 -7.41 -11.53
CA ARG A 37 -19.37 -7.06 -12.12
C ARG A 37 -19.28 -6.92 -13.64
N ASN A 38 -18.17 -6.36 -14.12
CA ASN A 38 -17.89 -6.16 -15.54
C ASN A 38 -16.37 -5.99 -15.78
N LEU A 39 -15.98 -5.94 -17.05
CA LEU A 39 -14.58 -5.75 -17.46
C LEU A 39 -13.99 -4.40 -17.00
N GLY A 40 -14.80 -3.37 -16.87
CA GLY A 40 -14.37 -2.05 -16.40
C GLY A 40 -13.90 -2.08 -14.94
N GLU A 41 -14.53 -2.90 -14.10
CA GLU A 41 -14.09 -3.11 -12.72
C GLU A 41 -12.76 -3.85 -12.65
N LEU A 42 -12.56 -4.89 -13.47
CA LEU A 42 -11.26 -5.53 -13.59
C LEU A 42 -10.17 -4.53 -14.03
N ARG A 43 -10.43 -3.75 -15.09
CA ARG A 43 -9.48 -2.70 -15.53
C ARG A 43 -9.23 -1.63 -14.46
N PHE A 44 -10.19 -1.39 -13.57
CA PHE A 44 -10.00 -0.47 -12.46
C PHE A 44 -9.03 -1.05 -11.42
N GLU A 45 -9.18 -2.32 -11.04
CA GLU A 45 -8.23 -3.00 -10.15
C GLU A 45 -6.83 -3.06 -10.77
N LEU A 46 -6.70 -3.41 -12.06
CA LEU A 46 -5.39 -3.47 -12.74
C LEU A 46 -4.64 -2.14 -12.67
N ARG A 47 -5.32 -1.03 -13.00
CA ARG A 47 -4.74 0.31 -12.90
C ARG A 47 -4.39 0.69 -11.46
N MET A 48 -5.24 0.36 -10.49
CA MET A 48 -4.96 0.71 -9.09
C MET A 48 -3.75 -0.05 -8.55
N ARG A 49 -3.63 -1.35 -8.85
CA ARG A 49 -2.45 -2.16 -8.50
C ARG A 49 -1.18 -1.65 -9.17
N GLU A 50 -1.25 -1.30 -10.45
CA GLU A 50 -0.13 -0.66 -11.14
C GLU A 50 0.28 0.64 -10.43
N ARG A 51 -0.68 1.47 -10.01
CA ARG A 51 -0.39 2.68 -9.24
C ARG A 51 0.22 2.39 -7.87
N PHE A 52 -0.19 1.32 -7.17
CA PHE A 52 0.48 0.93 -5.93
C PHE A 52 1.96 0.63 -6.15
N ILE A 53 2.28 -0.12 -7.21
CA ILE A 53 3.68 -0.47 -7.54
C ILE A 53 4.48 0.78 -7.88
N VAL A 54 3.93 1.65 -8.73
CA VAL A 54 4.57 2.91 -9.12
C VAL A 54 4.81 3.80 -7.91
N ASN A 55 3.81 3.97 -7.04
CA ASN A 55 3.91 4.84 -5.87
C ASN A 55 4.78 4.24 -4.77
N ALA A 56 4.85 2.92 -4.61
CA ALA A 56 5.81 2.26 -3.74
C ALA A 56 7.25 2.52 -4.19
N ARG A 57 7.54 2.37 -5.49
CA ARG A 57 8.86 2.71 -6.07
C ARG A 57 9.18 4.20 -5.90
N SER A 58 8.21 5.08 -6.15
CA SER A 58 8.40 6.53 -5.95
C SER A 58 8.66 6.90 -4.49
N MET A 59 8.10 6.14 -3.54
CA MET A 59 8.35 6.36 -2.11
C MET A 59 9.76 5.90 -1.71
N ASP A 60 10.21 4.77 -2.25
CA ASP A 60 11.59 4.25 -2.09
C ASP A 60 12.65 5.22 -2.63
N GLU A 61 12.39 5.78 -3.82
CA GLU A 61 13.25 6.79 -4.45
C GLU A 61 13.22 8.15 -3.72
N GLY A 62 12.22 8.37 -2.87
CA GLY A 62 12.02 9.61 -2.13
C GLY A 62 12.92 9.76 -0.91
N ASP A 63 12.90 10.96 -0.32
CA ASP A 63 13.72 11.32 0.85
C ASP A 63 12.98 11.15 2.18
N ALA A 64 11.74 10.64 2.17
CA ALA A 64 10.95 10.43 3.39
C ALA A 64 11.66 9.45 4.32
N LYS A 65 11.70 9.78 5.61
CA LYS A 65 12.46 8.99 6.60
C LYS A 65 11.56 8.04 7.40
N PHE A 66 12.12 6.92 7.81
CA PHE A 66 11.45 6.04 8.77
C PHE A 66 11.55 6.64 10.17
N ALA A 67 10.41 6.74 10.89
CA ALA A 67 10.38 7.27 12.24
C ALA A 67 9.17 6.79 13.06
N ALA A 68 9.40 6.51 14.35
CA ALA A 68 8.35 6.35 15.35
C ALA A 68 7.49 7.62 15.50
N PHE A 69 6.30 7.50 16.09
CA PHE A 69 5.39 8.64 16.22
C PHE A 69 5.98 9.82 16.98
N GLU A 70 6.74 9.56 18.03
CA GLU A 70 7.33 10.62 18.86
C GLU A 70 8.22 11.54 18.02
N HIS A 71 9.03 10.96 17.14
CA HIS A 71 10.04 11.67 16.34
C HIS A 71 9.59 11.96 14.90
N SER A 72 8.41 11.48 14.49
CA SER A 72 7.90 11.71 13.15
C SER A 72 7.58 13.19 12.92
N TYR A 73 7.57 13.59 11.64
CA TYR A 73 7.20 14.93 11.20
C TYR A 73 6.53 14.88 9.83
N PHE A 74 5.58 15.78 9.58
CA PHE A 74 4.94 16.00 8.28
C PHE A 74 5.04 17.50 7.95
N ASN A 75 5.00 17.86 6.67
CA ASN A 75 5.05 19.26 6.24
C ASN A 75 3.95 20.09 6.94
N SER A 76 4.37 21.02 7.81
CA SER A 76 3.46 21.82 8.64
C SER A 76 2.54 22.74 7.83
N THR A 77 2.83 22.95 6.54
CA THR A 77 1.96 23.68 5.60
C THR A 77 0.62 22.97 5.41
N PHE A 78 0.63 21.63 5.46
CA PHE A 78 -0.55 20.78 5.23
C PHE A 78 -1.06 20.16 6.53
N TRP A 79 -0.17 19.75 7.42
CA TRP A 79 -0.51 18.84 8.51
C TRP A 79 -0.32 19.47 9.89
N ILE A 80 -1.16 19.03 10.83
CA ILE A 80 -1.07 19.33 12.26
C ILE A 80 -0.86 18.00 12.99
N LYS A 81 0.26 17.87 13.70
CA LYS A 81 0.51 16.73 14.59
C LYS A 81 -0.42 16.82 15.79
N THR A 82 -1.19 15.76 16.03
CA THR A 82 -2.12 15.61 17.17
C THR A 82 -1.76 14.36 17.96
N PRO A 83 -2.31 14.10 19.16
CA PRO A 83 -2.09 12.82 19.85
C PRO A 83 -2.56 11.57 19.08
N TYR A 84 -3.43 11.74 18.06
CA TYR A 84 -4.03 10.66 17.30
C TYR A 84 -3.41 10.47 15.90
N GLY A 85 -2.52 11.37 15.48
CA GLY A 85 -1.91 11.34 14.14
C GLY A 85 -1.78 12.72 13.51
N TYR A 86 -1.51 12.74 12.20
CA TYR A 86 -1.39 13.96 11.40
C TYR A 86 -2.73 14.32 10.78
N ARG A 87 -3.33 15.38 11.31
CA ARG A 87 -4.60 15.90 10.80
C ARG A 87 -4.35 16.95 9.73
N LEU A 88 -5.03 16.83 8.60
CA LEU A 88 -5.02 17.83 7.55
C LEU A 88 -5.60 19.16 8.06
N ARG A 89 -5.00 20.27 7.64
CA ARG A 89 -5.54 21.61 7.91
C ARG A 89 -6.82 21.85 7.11
N ASP A 90 -7.80 22.46 7.77
CA ASP A 90 -9.16 22.66 7.24
C ASP A 90 -9.20 23.45 5.91
N SER A 91 -8.17 24.24 5.61
CA SER A 91 -8.06 25.03 4.38
C SER A 91 -7.32 24.32 3.23
N LYS A 92 -6.92 23.07 3.42
CA LYS A 92 -6.12 22.29 2.47
C LYS A 92 -6.92 21.16 1.86
N LEU A 93 -6.65 20.87 0.58
CA LEU A 93 -7.27 19.75 -0.11
C LEU A 93 -6.51 18.46 0.20
N PRO A 94 -7.21 17.33 0.46
CA PRO A 94 -6.58 16.02 0.62
C PRO A 94 -5.64 15.68 -0.53
N SER A 95 -6.04 15.95 -1.78
CA SER A 95 -5.23 15.67 -2.96
C SER A 95 -3.90 16.41 -2.94
N GLU A 96 -3.91 17.70 -2.59
CA GLU A 96 -2.68 18.50 -2.54
C GLU A 96 -1.73 18.02 -1.44
N ALA A 97 -2.28 17.64 -0.28
CA ALA A 97 -1.50 17.17 0.85
C ALA A 97 -0.87 15.79 0.60
N ILE A 98 -1.58 14.91 -0.10
CA ILE A 98 -1.07 13.59 -0.50
C ILE A 98 -0.01 13.73 -1.59
N GLU A 99 -0.21 14.59 -2.60
CA GLU A 99 0.83 14.86 -3.61
C GLU A 99 2.11 15.44 -3.01
N ASP A 100 1.98 16.31 -2.00
CA ASP A 100 3.13 16.92 -1.32
C ASP A 100 4.03 15.89 -0.64
N ILE A 101 3.48 14.77 -0.16
CA ILE A 101 4.26 13.68 0.46
C ILE A 101 5.23 13.05 -0.53
N PHE A 102 4.82 12.86 -1.78
CA PHE A 102 5.63 12.21 -2.81
C PHE A 102 6.57 13.20 -3.50
N THR A 103 6.18 14.47 -3.60
CA THR A 103 6.97 15.51 -4.29
C THR A 103 7.93 16.27 -3.38
N ASN A 104 7.62 16.40 -2.08
CA ASN A 104 8.44 17.06 -1.07
C ASN A 104 8.79 16.08 0.07
N SER A 105 9.11 14.84 -0.27
CA SER A 105 9.27 13.70 0.64
C SER A 105 10.25 13.93 1.80
N SER A 106 11.30 14.73 1.62
CA SER A 106 12.23 15.11 2.70
C SER A 106 11.57 15.82 3.89
N ALA A 107 10.41 16.46 3.68
CA ALA A 107 9.59 17.09 4.72
C ALA A 107 8.72 16.11 5.50
N TYR A 108 8.92 14.80 5.32
CA TYR A 108 8.12 13.76 5.93
C TYR A 108 8.95 12.66 6.59
N SER A 109 8.44 12.15 7.70
CA SER A 109 8.87 10.89 8.30
C SER A 109 7.71 10.17 8.97
N PHE A 110 7.68 8.85 8.83
CA PHE A 110 6.57 7.99 9.29
C PHE A 110 7.01 6.52 9.38
N GLU A 111 6.17 5.69 9.99
CA GLU A 111 6.37 4.24 10.15
C GLU A 111 5.73 3.42 9.01
N CYS A 112 5.93 2.11 9.01
CA CYS A 112 5.61 1.22 7.88
C CYS A 112 4.11 1.02 7.63
N VAL A 113 3.22 1.11 8.62
CA VAL A 113 1.77 1.09 8.38
C VAL A 113 1.33 2.37 7.68
N THR A 114 1.81 3.52 8.15
CA THR A 114 1.53 4.83 7.54
C THR A 114 2.02 4.89 6.09
N SER A 115 3.18 4.31 5.75
CA SER A 115 3.65 4.29 4.37
C SER A 115 2.68 3.58 3.42
N ILE A 116 2.13 2.42 3.82
CA ILE A 116 1.11 1.69 3.05
C ILE A 116 -0.15 2.54 2.87
N VAL A 117 -0.64 3.16 3.95
CA VAL A 117 -1.81 4.05 3.91
C VAL A 117 -1.60 5.21 2.92
N LEU A 118 -0.41 5.82 2.91
CA LEU A 118 -0.07 6.91 2.01
C LEU A 118 0.05 6.46 0.55
N ILE A 119 0.63 5.28 0.30
CA ILE A 119 0.68 4.66 -1.04
C ILE A 119 -0.74 4.38 -1.54
N TYR A 120 -1.62 3.87 -0.68
CA TYR A 120 -3.03 3.67 -1.01
C TYR A 120 -3.72 4.99 -1.36
N TYR A 121 -3.63 6.02 -0.52
CA TYR A 121 -4.21 7.32 -0.83
C TYR A 121 -3.72 7.87 -2.17
N LYS A 122 -2.41 7.88 -2.40
CA LYS A 122 -1.84 8.39 -3.66
C LYS A 122 -2.33 7.60 -4.87
N SER A 123 -2.43 6.29 -4.74
CA SER A 123 -2.85 5.43 -5.86
C SER A 123 -4.35 5.52 -6.13
N ILE A 124 -5.17 5.74 -5.09
CA ILE A 124 -6.59 6.08 -5.27
C ILE A 124 -6.68 7.41 -6.01
N LEU A 125 -5.96 8.45 -5.55
CA LEU A 125 -5.91 9.77 -6.18
C LEU A 125 -5.52 9.69 -7.67
N ASP A 126 -4.56 8.83 -8.02
CA ASP A 126 -4.10 8.62 -9.41
C ASP A 126 -5.08 7.82 -10.28
N THR A 127 -6.09 7.20 -9.68
CA THR A 127 -7.01 6.30 -10.37
C THR A 127 -8.44 6.84 -10.46
N ILE A 128 -8.88 7.65 -9.50
CA ILE A 128 -10.23 8.23 -9.46
C ILE A 128 -10.21 9.73 -9.80
N ARG A 129 -11.38 10.34 -9.96
CA ARG A 129 -11.47 11.81 -10.14
C ARG A 129 -11.05 12.52 -8.86
N THR A 130 -10.13 13.48 -8.97
CA THR A 130 -9.63 14.29 -7.84
C THR A 130 -10.73 14.95 -7.01
N SER A 131 -11.84 15.37 -7.64
CA SER A 131 -12.99 15.94 -6.91
C SER A 131 -13.64 14.94 -5.96
N TYR A 132 -13.75 13.66 -6.35
CA TYR A 132 -14.26 12.61 -5.47
C TYR A 132 -13.25 12.26 -4.39
N PHE A 133 -11.96 12.20 -4.72
CA PHE A 133 -10.91 12.01 -3.72
C PHE A 133 -10.99 13.03 -2.59
N ASN A 134 -11.09 14.32 -2.94
CA ASN A 134 -11.21 15.41 -1.98
C ASN A 134 -12.51 15.39 -1.17
N GLN A 135 -13.57 14.76 -1.70
CA GLN A 135 -14.84 14.61 -0.99
C GLN A 135 -14.80 13.44 0.00
N LEU A 136 -14.21 12.31 -0.42
CA LEU A 136 -14.14 11.09 0.40
C LEU A 136 -13.24 11.31 1.61
N PHE A 137 -12.04 11.83 1.38
CA PHE A 137 -10.99 11.85 2.40
C PHE A 137 -10.90 13.21 3.11
N SER A 138 -12.05 13.81 3.45
CA SER A 138 -12.09 15.11 4.14
C SER A 138 -13.09 15.09 5.30
N PRO A 139 -12.64 15.33 6.56
CA PRO A 139 -11.28 15.69 6.96
C PRO A 139 -10.31 14.49 7.00
N LEU A 140 -9.07 14.67 6.55
CA LEU A 140 -8.05 13.62 6.54
C LEU A 140 -7.26 13.56 7.85
N LEU A 141 -7.13 12.36 8.41
CA LEU A 141 -6.21 12.02 9.51
C LEU A 141 -5.36 10.82 9.07
N VAL A 142 -4.05 10.88 9.30
CA VAL A 142 -3.13 9.79 8.97
C VAL A 142 -2.19 9.52 10.12
N TRP A 143 -2.22 8.31 10.68
CA TRP A 143 -1.13 7.69 11.44
C TRP A 143 -1.44 6.24 11.79
N GLY A 144 -0.56 5.29 11.45
CA GLY A 144 -0.78 3.87 11.72
C GLY A 144 -2.13 3.41 11.15
N HIS A 145 -2.95 2.75 11.99
CA HIS A 145 -4.30 2.35 11.62
C HIS A 145 -5.36 3.46 11.72
N ASN A 146 -4.97 4.70 12.06
CA ASN A 146 -5.87 5.84 12.06
C ASN A 146 -5.88 6.46 10.67
N TYR A 147 -6.76 5.96 9.82
CA TYR A 147 -7.06 6.43 8.47
C TYR A 147 -8.57 6.49 8.26
N ASP A 148 -9.02 7.01 7.11
CA ASP A 148 -10.43 7.25 6.81
C ASP A 148 -11.21 5.95 6.55
N ASP A 149 -12.43 5.85 7.07
CA ASP A 149 -13.32 4.69 6.91
C ASP A 149 -13.64 4.39 5.42
N ASP A 150 -13.55 5.41 4.56
CA ASP A 150 -13.74 5.27 3.11
C ASP A 150 -12.59 4.49 2.42
N MET A 151 -11.50 4.19 3.13
CA MET A 151 -10.42 3.31 2.67
C MET A 151 -10.56 1.89 3.22
N SER A 152 -11.53 1.14 2.68
CA SER A 152 -11.79 -0.23 3.10
C SER A 152 -10.68 -1.21 2.70
N MET A 153 -9.98 -1.76 3.70
CA MET A 153 -9.02 -2.85 3.56
C MET A 153 -9.60 -4.19 4.05
N VAL A 154 -9.10 -5.29 3.48
CA VAL A 154 -9.39 -6.65 3.95
C VAL A 154 -8.11 -7.46 3.96
N THR A 155 -7.94 -8.24 5.02
CA THR A 155 -6.88 -9.24 5.13
C THR A 155 -7.46 -10.63 4.90
N TYR A 156 -6.83 -11.39 4.02
CA TYR A 156 -7.18 -12.77 3.68
C TYR A 156 -6.03 -13.70 4.09
N GLU A 157 -6.36 -14.95 4.40
CA GLU A 157 -5.35 -16.01 4.60
C GLU A 157 -4.74 -16.41 3.26
N GLY A 158 -3.40 -16.57 3.24
CA GLY A 158 -2.64 -17.01 2.07
C GLY A 158 -1.73 -15.95 1.45
N VAL A 159 -0.98 -16.39 0.43
CA VAL A 159 -0.01 -15.59 -0.33
C VAL A 159 -0.22 -15.83 -1.83
N ASP A 160 -1.03 -14.99 -2.47
CA ASP A 160 -1.33 -15.15 -3.91
C ASP A 160 -0.23 -14.59 -4.82
N TYR A 161 0.67 -13.76 -4.28
CA TYR A 161 1.72 -13.04 -5.00
C TYR A 161 1.20 -12.25 -6.20
N ILE A 162 0.11 -11.51 -6.02
CA ILE A 162 -0.37 -10.60 -7.06
C ILE A 162 0.35 -9.26 -6.90
N PRO A 163 0.98 -8.71 -7.94
CA PRO A 163 1.60 -7.39 -7.87
C PRO A 163 0.64 -6.33 -7.29
N GLY A 164 1.15 -5.53 -6.36
CA GLY A 164 0.38 -4.58 -5.56
C GLY A 164 -0.28 -5.15 -4.29
N ASP A 165 -0.12 -6.45 -4.00
CA ASP A 165 -0.51 -7.03 -2.70
C ASP A 165 0.33 -6.46 -1.56
N VAL A 166 -0.27 -6.30 -0.38
CA VAL A 166 0.45 -5.93 0.84
C VAL A 166 0.60 -7.14 1.75
N TYR A 167 1.84 -7.44 2.09
CA TYR A 167 2.25 -8.53 2.95
C TYR A 167 2.77 -8.02 4.29
N TYR A 168 2.99 -8.94 5.22
CA TYR A 168 3.64 -8.63 6.50
C TYR A 168 4.73 -9.64 6.81
N PHE A 169 5.97 -9.14 6.93
CA PHE A 169 7.10 -9.91 7.45
C PHE A 169 7.13 -9.74 8.96
N SER A 170 6.85 -10.80 9.70
CA SER A 170 6.88 -10.81 11.17
C SER A 170 8.32 -10.97 11.66
N ASN A 171 8.71 -10.20 12.68
CA ASN A 171 9.98 -10.32 13.39
C ASN A 171 9.73 -10.63 14.87
N PRO A 172 9.49 -11.90 15.25
CA PRO A 172 8.96 -12.26 16.57
C PRO A 172 9.93 -11.94 17.73
N ASP A 173 11.24 -11.96 17.47
CA ASP A 173 12.30 -11.73 18.46
C ASP A 173 12.90 -10.30 18.37
N TYR A 174 12.12 -9.31 17.90
CA TYR A 174 12.54 -7.91 17.79
C TYR A 174 13.10 -7.32 19.09
N ASP A 175 14.01 -6.34 18.99
CA ASP A 175 14.54 -5.57 20.13
C ASP A 175 13.70 -4.32 20.43
N ASP A 176 13.43 -3.51 19.41
CA ASP A 176 12.56 -2.32 19.47
C ASP A 176 11.20 -2.62 18.81
N PRO A 177 10.05 -2.33 19.46
CA PRO A 177 8.72 -2.53 18.89
C PRO A 177 8.50 -1.96 17.50
N ILE A 178 9.24 -0.92 17.08
CA ILE A 178 9.13 -0.39 15.72
C ILE A 178 9.60 -1.40 14.65
N TRP A 179 10.38 -2.40 15.05
CA TRP A 179 10.90 -3.47 14.20
C TRP A 179 10.24 -4.83 14.47
N MET A 180 9.03 -4.83 15.06
CA MET A 180 8.24 -6.06 15.27
C MET A 180 7.85 -6.78 13.98
N GLY A 181 7.93 -6.07 12.86
CA GLY A 181 7.77 -6.60 11.52
C GLY A 181 7.69 -5.46 10.51
N GLU A 182 7.48 -5.83 9.25
CA GLU A 182 7.44 -4.88 8.14
C GLU A 182 6.21 -5.14 7.25
N ASN A 183 5.40 -4.11 7.04
CA ASN A 183 4.36 -4.14 6.01
C ASN A 183 5.04 -3.89 4.67
N SER A 184 4.75 -4.71 3.66
CA SER A 184 5.48 -4.62 2.40
C SER A 184 4.60 -4.74 1.17
N VAL A 185 4.80 -3.84 0.20
CA VAL A 185 4.13 -3.91 -1.10
C VAL A 185 4.91 -4.87 -2.00
N PHE A 186 4.26 -5.94 -2.45
CA PHE A 186 4.84 -6.83 -3.45
C PHE A 186 4.82 -6.17 -4.83
N LEU A 187 5.99 -6.00 -5.42
CA LEU A 187 6.16 -5.28 -6.69
C LEU A 187 6.12 -6.24 -7.87
N GLU A 188 7.00 -7.23 -7.87
CA GLU A 188 7.13 -8.28 -8.89
C GLU A 188 8.27 -9.23 -8.53
N GLU A 189 8.25 -10.48 -9.02
CA GLU A 189 9.44 -11.37 -9.03
C GLU A 189 10.29 -11.36 -7.74
N ASP A 190 9.63 -11.57 -6.59
CA ASP A 190 10.24 -11.57 -5.26
C ASP A 190 10.69 -10.20 -4.73
N GLN A 191 10.36 -9.09 -5.37
CA GLN A 191 10.64 -7.75 -4.87
C GLN A 191 9.52 -7.23 -3.96
N TYR A 192 9.90 -6.75 -2.79
CA TYR A 192 9.02 -6.15 -1.80
C TYR A 192 9.55 -4.78 -1.40
N PHE A 193 8.70 -3.77 -1.44
CA PHE A 193 9.00 -2.47 -0.84
C PHE A 193 8.58 -2.48 0.63
N GLY A 194 9.51 -2.24 1.56
CA GLY A 194 9.24 -1.92 2.96
C GLY A 194 9.81 -0.56 3.33
N HIS A 195 9.04 0.30 4.01
CA HIS A 195 9.50 1.65 4.34
C HIS A 195 10.54 1.63 5.45
N GLY A 196 11.72 2.18 5.17
CA GLY A 196 12.88 2.15 6.08
C GLY A 196 13.88 1.04 5.79
N VAL A 197 13.46 -0.02 5.08
CA VAL A 197 14.36 -1.09 4.59
C VAL A 197 14.67 -0.89 3.10
N GLY A 198 13.67 -0.46 2.33
CA GLY A 198 13.72 -0.24 0.89
C GLY A 198 13.13 -1.40 0.08
N ILE A 199 13.50 -1.49 -1.19
CA ILE A 199 13.12 -2.62 -2.05
C ILE A 199 14.09 -3.79 -1.87
N MET A 200 13.59 -4.90 -1.35
CA MET A 200 14.36 -6.11 -1.02
C MET A 200 13.72 -7.37 -1.61
N THR A 201 14.51 -8.43 -1.72
CA THR A 201 14.00 -9.80 -1.89
C THR A 201 13.38 -10.34 -0.60
N HIS A 202 12.70 -11.49 -0.67
CA HIS A 202 12.15 -12.15 0.52
C HIS A 202 13.25 -12.46 1.56
N ASP A 203 14.35 -13.06 1.10
CA ASP A 203 15.45 -13.46 1.97
C ASP A 203 16.18 -12.23 2.55
N GLU A 204 16.39 -11.19 1.73
CA GLU A 204 17.00 -9.93 2.19
C GLU A 204 16.13 -9.22 3.23
N MET A 205 14.79 -9.24 3.07
CA MET A 205 13.87 -8.68 4.06
C MET A 205 13.98 -9.42 5.41
N ILE A 206 14.01 -10.76 5.37
CA ILE A 206 14.21 -11.58 6.57
C ILE A 206 15.56 -11.31 7.21
N GLU A 207 16.64 -11.22 6.42
CA GLU A 207 17.98 -10.92 6.91
C GLU A 207 18.02 -9.55 7.58
N ALA A 208 17.48 -8.51 6.94
CA ALA A 208 17.42 -7.16 7.47
C ALA A 208 16.71 -7.12 8.84
N LEU A 209 15.51 -7.70 8.93
CA LEU A 209 14.76 -7.78 10.20
C LEU A 209 15.49 -8.57 11.27
N ASN A 210 16.19 -9.65 10.89
CA ASN A 210 16.95 -10.47 11.81
C ASN A 210 18.13 -9.73 12.46
N THR A 211 18.65 -8.66 11.84
CA THR A 211 19.68 -7.78 12.44
C THR A 211 19.15 -6.89 13.56
N LEU A 212 17.82 -6.74 13.67
CA LEU A 212 17.13 -5.83 14.59
C LEU A 212 16.47 -6.58 15.77
N ARG A 213 16.94 -7.81 16.00
CA ARG A 213 16.45 -8.67 17.08
C ARG A 213 17.21 -8.46 18.37
N LYS A 214 16.55 -8.79 19.48
CA LYS A 214 17.16 -8.77 20.81
C LYS A 214 18.35 -9.74 20.88
N LYS A 215 19.24 -9.51 21.84
CA LYS A 215 20.37 -10.40 22.11
C LYS A 215 19.88 -11.83 22.39
N ASP A 216 20.60 -12.82 21.87
CA ASP A 216 20.33 -14.26 22.04
C ASP A 216 18.99 -14.72 21.43
N ALA A 217 18.46 -13.97 20.43
CA ALA A 217 17.26 -14.34 19.67
C ALA A 217 17.38 -15.72 19.01
N THR A 218 16.27 -16.47 19.02
CA THR A 218 16.20 -17.85 18.52
C THR A 218 15.21 -18.03 17.38
N GLU A 219 14.22 -17.16 17.27
CA GLU A 219 13.22 -17.20 16.21
C GLU A 219 13.58 -16.19 15.10
N SER A 220 13.61 -16.67 13.86
CA SER A 220 13.88 -15.83 12.68
C SER A 220 12.63 -15.03 12.31
N ALA A 221 12.82 -13.88 11.67
CA ALA A 221 11.76 -13.24 10.91
C ALA A 221 11.24 -14.16 9.79
N PHE A 222 9.97 -13.98 9.40
CA PHE A 222 9.29 -14.77 8.38
C PHE A 222 8.09 -14.03 7.77
N LEU A 223 7.72 -14.35 6.54
CA LEU A 223 6.50 -13.85 5.89
C LEU A 223 5.26 -14.54 6.47
N LEU A 224 4.30 -13.76 6.97
CA LEU A 224 3.00 -14.28 7.38
C LEU A 224 2.21 -14.80 6.18
N GLN A 225 1.45 -15.87 6.40
CA GLN A 225 0.51 -16.43 5.42
C GLN A 225 -0.78 -15.61 5.37
N GLN A 226 -0.66 -14.32 5.07
CA GLN A 226 -1.78 -13.40 4.93
C GLN A 226 -1.48 -12.32 3.89
N VAL A 227 -2.53 -11.78 3.29
CA VAL A 227 -2.45 -10.68 2.33
C VAL A 227 -3.50 -9.63 2.64
N THR A 228 -3.09 -8.36 2.67
CA THR A 228 -3.98 -7.20 2.83
C THR A 228 -4.18 -6.51 1.47
N ARG A 229 -5.44 -6.21 1.16
CA ARG A 229 -5.84 -5.55 -0.11
C ARG A 229 -6.90 -4.47 0.16
N LEU A 230 -6.92 -3.43 -0.67
CA LEU A 230 -8.08 -2.55 -0.78
C LEU A 230 -9.27 -3.30 -1.38
N LYS A 231 -10.49 -2.95 -0.95
CA LYS A 231 -11.72 -3.32 -1.64
C LYS A 231 -11.93 -2.45 -2.87
N PHE A 232 -11.24 -2.77 -3.97
CA PHE A 232 -11.29 -2.02 -5.23
C PHE A 232 -12.71 -1.75 -5.74
N SER A 233 -13.63 -2.69 -5.52
CA SER A 233 -15.03 -2.61 -5.92
C SER A 233 -15.76 -1.38 -5.38
N ASP A 234 -15.41 -0.95 -4.16
CA ASP A 234 -16.06 0.16 -3.46
C ASP A 234 -15.66 1.50 -4.07
N LEU A 235 -14.47 1.54 -4.69
CA LEU A 235 -13.90 2.73 -5.31
C LEU A 235 -14.21 2.85 -6.81
N TYR A 236 -14.55 1.75 -7.48
CA TYR A 236 -14.80 1.73 -8.92
C TYR A 236 -15.88 2.74 -9.37
N ARG A 237 -16.85 3.05 -8.51
CA ARG A 237 -17.91 4.05 -8.80
C ARG A 237 -17.40 5.50 -8.94
N TYR A 238 -16.17 5.77 -8.51
CA TYR A 238 -15.54 7.10 -8.55
C TYR A 238 -14.52 7.27 -9.69
N ALA A 239 -14.34 6.21 -10.50
CA ALA A 239 -13.44 6.19 -11.65
C ALA A 239 -13.80 7.20 -12.76
#